data_AF-A0A9E0Y598-F1
#
_entry.id   AF-A0A9E0Y598-F1
#
_cell.length_a   1.000
_cell.length_b   1.000
_cell.length_c   1.000
_cell.angle_alpha   90.00
_cell.angle_beta   90.00
_cell.angle_gamma   90.00
#
_symmetry.space_group_name_H-M   'P 1'
#
loop_
_entity.id
_entity.type
_entity.pdbx_description
1 polymer ?
#
loop_
_entity_poly.entity_id
_entity_poly.type
_entity_poly.pdbx_seq_one_letter_code
_entity_poly.pdbx_strand_id
1 'polypeptide(L)'
;MRHFYFILIFLLGLSISSPAKAQNFQAKQRAQERTIRAAYKSGKITEREYYKLMDEQEKIKEAIQKYDSDEYWTPHEKNVVHDKLVRAEKRLSRYKTNSEVY
;
A
#
# COMPACT_ATOMS: atom_id res chain seq x y z
N MET A 1 30.68 26.29 45.97
CA MET A 1 29.57 27.21 45.65
C MET A 1 29.10 26.86 44.24
N ARG A 2 28.29 25.81 44.04
CA ARG A 2 26.82 25.86 44.18
C ARG A 2 26.22 27.10 43.50
N HIS A 3 26.38 27.20 42.18
CA HIS A 3 25.45 27.97 41.34
C HIS A 3 25.04 27.08 40.16
N PHE A 4 23.96 26.32 40.36
CA PHE A 4 22.67 26.60 39.72
C PHE A 4 22.66 26.04 38.29
N TYR A 5 22.48 24.73 38.08
CA TYR A 5 21.17 24.06 38.04
C TYR A 5 20.03 24.81 37.30
N PHE A 6 20.34 25.81 36.46
CA PHE A 6 19.32 26.64 35.77
C PHE A 6 19.45 26.76 34.26
N ILE A 7 20.29 25.94 33.61
CA ILE A 7 20.12 25.68 32.16
C ILE A 7 19.83 24.19 31.95
N LEU A 8 19.00 23.68 32.86
CA LEU A 8 18.47 22.32 32.88
C LEU A 8 17.28 22.15 31.88
N ILE A 9 16.90 23.15 31.09
CA ILE A 9 15.70 23.07 30.24
C ILE A 9 15.87 23.85 28.93
N PHE A 10 16.94 23.60 28.17
CA PHE A 10 16.98 24.02 26.76
C PHE A 10 17.41 22.92 25.80
N LEU A 11 17.59 21.70 26.31
CA LEU A 11 18.20 20.57 25.59
C LEU A 11 17.20 19.42 25.35
N LEU A 12 15.89 19.68 25.45
CA LEU A 12 14.84 18.68 25.22
C LEU A 12 13.85 19.11 24.12
N GLY A 13 14.35 19.80 23.10
CA GLY A 13 13.64 20.04 21.85
C GLY A 13 14.01 19.02 20.77
N LEU A 14 14.28 17.76 21.13
CA LEU A 14 14.44 16.70 20.13
C LEU A 14 13.03 16.31 19.65
N SER A 15 12.49 17.12 18.75
CA SER A 15 11.38 16.74 17.90
C SER A 15 11.85 15.54 17.08
N ILE A 16 11.57 14.34 17.56
CA ILE A 16 11.67 13.10 16.77
C ILE A 16 10.54 13.20 15.73
N SER A 17 10.75 14.00 14.71
CA SER A 17 9.99 13.93 13.47
C SER A 17 10.38 12.60 12.83
N SER A 18 9.69 11.54 13.22
CA SER A 18 9.73 10.27 12.51
C SER A 18 9.40 10.57 11.06
N PRO A 19 10.28 10.28 10.09
CA PRO A 19 9.94 10.46 8.70
C PRO A 19 8.76 9.53 8.42
N ALA A 20 7.58 10.11 8.21
CA ALA A 20 6.42 9.37 7.74
C ALA A 20 6.88 8.64 6.48
N LYS A 21 6.96 7.30 6.52
CA LYS A 21 7.33 6.52 5.35
C LYS A 21 6.33 6.87 4.25
N ALA A 22 6.81 7.55 3.21
CA ALA A 22 6.00 7.88 2.05
C ALA A 22 5.31 6.60 1.56
N GLN A 23 3.98 6.65 1.39
CA GLN A 23 3.22 5.52 0.88
C GLN A 23 3.65 5.25 -0.57
N ASN A 24 4.41 4.17 -0.78
CA ASN A 24 4.82 3.76 -2.12
C ASN A 24 3.74 2.85 -2.74
N PHE A 25 2.71 3.47 -3.32
CA PHE A 25 1.59 2.75 -3.93
C PHE A 25 2.00 1.90 -5.12
N GLN A 26 2.91 2.40 -5.95
CA GLN A 26 3.45 1.67 -7.11
C GLN A 26 4.13 0.36 -6.68
N ALA A 27 4.96 0.40 -5.62
CA ALA A 27 5.60 -0.79 -5.09
C ALA A 27 4.59 -1.80 -4.52
N LYS A 28 3.57 -1.33 -3.80
CA LYS A 28 2.52 -2.21 -3.26
C LYS A 28 1.70 -2.86 -4.37
N GLN A 29 1.30 -2.10 -5.39
CA GLN A 29 0.60 -2.59 -6.58
C GLN A 29 1.41 -3.69 -7.30
N ARG A 30 2.70 -3.42 -7.59
CA ARG A 30 3.59 -4.43 -8.21
C ARG A 30 3.76 -5.68 -7.35
N ALA A 31 3.80 -5.54 -6.03
CA ALA A 31 3.85 -6.67 -5.12
C ALA A 31 2.57 -7.52 -5.18
N GLN A 32 1.39 -6.88 -5.29
CA GLN A 32 0.13 -7.59 -5.48
C GLN A 32 0.10 -8.34 -6.80
N GLU A 33 0.48 -7.71 -7.93
CA GLU A 33 0.58 -8.41 -9.23
C GLU A 33 1.47 -9.65 -9.15
N ARG A 34 2.65 -9.54 -8.55
CA ARG A 34 3.56 -10.69 -8.38
C ARG A 34 2.92 -11.80 -7.58
N THR A 35 2.20 -11.46 -6.52
CA THR A 35 1.50 -12.43 -5.67
C THR A 35 0.36 -13.11 -6.44
N ILE A 36 -0.40 -12.36 -7.23
CA ILE A 36 -1.48 -12.89 -8.09
C ILE A 36 -0.92 -13.87 -9.11
N ARG A 37 0.15 -13.48 -9.83
CA ARG A 37 0.82 -14.35 -10.82
C ARG A 37 1.36 -15.63 -10.18
N ALA A 38 1.95 -15.52 -8.99
CA ALA A 38 2.46 -16.69 -8.25
C ALA A 38 1.32 -17.61 -7.78
N ALA A 39 0.20 -17.05 -7.32
CA ALA A 39 -0.97 -17.83 -6.92
C ALA A 39 -1.56 -18.59 -8.12
N TYR A 40 -1.68 -17.94 -9.28
CA TYR A 40 -2.15 -18.57 -10.50
C TYR A 40 -1.20 -19.69 -10.98
N LYS A 41 0.10 -19.40 -11.05
CA LYS A 41 1.12 -20.39 -11.44
C LYS A 41 1.15 -21.63 -10.52
N SER A 42 0.80 -21.45 -9.25
CA SER A 42 0.73 -22.55 -8.27
C SER A 42 -0.65 -23.22 -8.19
N GLY A 43 -1.59 -22.87 -9.07
CA GLY A 43 -2.94 -23.44 -9.11
C GLY A 43 -3.82 -23.05 -7.91
N LYS A 44 -3.43 -22.03 -7.13
CA LYS A 44 -4.16 -21.59 -5.93
C LYS A 44 -5.38 -20.72 -6.25
N ILE A 45 -5.48 -20.23 -7.47
CA ILE A 45 -6.61 -19.47 -8.00
C ILE A 45 -6.87 -19.93 -9.42
N THR A 46 -8.13 -19.88 -9.84
CA THR A 46 -8.57 -20.23 -11.19
C THR A 46 -8.13 -19.16 -12.21
N GLU A 47 -8.16 -19.50 -13.50
CA GLU A 47 -7.91 -18.55 -14.58
C GLU A 47 -8.90 -17.37 -14.55
N ARG A 48 -10.18 -17.65 -14.27
CA ARG A 48 -11.21 -16.62 -14.16
C ARG A 48 -10.93 -15.64 -13.01
N GLU A 49 -10.49 -16.13 -11.86
CA GLU A 49 -10.10 -15.30 -10.72
C GLU A 49 -8.83 -14.51 -11.01
N TYR A 50 -7.86 -15.13 -11.69
CA TYR A 50 -6.64 -14.46 -12.15
C TYR A 50 -6.97 -13.24 -13.00
N TYR A 51 -7.79 -13.39 -14.05
CA TYR A 51 -8.16 -12.24 -14.90
C TYR A 51 -8.92 -11.16 -14.14
N LYS A 52 -9.85 -11.53 -13.25
CA LYS A 52 -10.54 -10.55 -12.39
C LYS A 52 -9.57 -9.76 -11.51
N LEU A 53 -8.59 -10.44 -10.92
CA LEU A 53 -7.59 -9.79 -10.07
C LEU A 53 -6.65 -8.89 -10.88
N MET A 54 -6.25 -9.32 -12.08
CA MET A 54 -5.38 -8.52 -12.95
C MET A 54 -6.09 -7.27 -13.50
N ASP A 55 -7.37 -7.37 -13.89
CA ASP A 55 -8.19 -6.21 -14.26
C ASP A 55 -8.32 -5.21 -13.10
N GLU A 56 -8.46 -5.69 -11.86
CA GLU A 56 -8.43 -4.82 -10.68
C GLU A 56 -7.08 -4.12 -10.50
N GLN A 57 -5.96 -4.80 -10.79
CA GLN A 57 -4.61 -4.21 -10.75
C GLN A 57 -4.40 -3.15 -11.85
N GLU A 58 -4.95 -3.36 -13.05
CA GLU A 58 -4.91 -2.37 -14.14
C GLU A 58 -5.63 -1.08 -13.74
N LYS A 59 -6.84 -1.19 -13.18
CA LYS A 59 -7.59 -0.04 -12.65
C LYS A 59 -6.87 0.71 -11.53
N ILE A 60 -6.11 -0.03 -10.70
CA ILE A 60 -5.27 0.59 -9.66
C ILE A 60 -4.11 1.34 -10.32
N LYS A 61 -3.46 0.74 -11.32
CA LYS A 61 -2.35 1.35 -12.07
C LYS A 61 -2.80 2.64 -12.77
N GLU A 62 -3.96 2.63 -13.43
CA GLU A 62 -4.56 3.81 -14.04
C GLU A 62 -4.83 4.92 -13.01
N ALA A 63 -5.39 4.57 -11.85
CA ALA A 63 -5.62 5.53 -10.78
C ALA A 63 -4.31 6.13 -10.26
N ILE A 64 -3.27 5.31 -10.07
CA ILE A 64 -1.94 5.78 -9.71
C ILE A 64 -1.40 6.75 -10.77
N GLN A 65 -1.43 6.36 -12.05
CA GLN A 65 -0.92 7.19 -13.15
C GLN A 65 -1.68 8.52 -13.27
N LYS A 66 -3.00 8.49 -13.08
CA LYS A 66 -3.83 9.69 -13.08
C LYS A 66 -3.39 10.66 -11.99
N TYR A 67 -3.20 10.18 -10.76
CA TYR A 67 -2.82 11.03 -9.62
C TYR A 67 -1.34 11.39 -9.60
N ASP A 68 -0.49 10.68 -10.38
CA ASP A 68 0.91 11.07 -10.58
C ASP A 68 1.08 12.23 -11.57
N SER A 69 0.05 12.56 -12.35
CA SER A 69 0.17 13.47 -13.49
C SER A 69 0.51 14.92 -13.12
N ASP A 70 0.19 15.36 -11.90
CA ASP A 70 0.47 16.70 -11.38
C ASP A 70 1.57 16.71 -10.30
N GLU A 71 2.26 15.58 -10.11
CA GLU A 71 3.29 15.36 -9.09
C GLU A 71 2.84 15.64 -7.64
N TYR A 72 1.53 15.84 -7.40
CA TYR A 72 1.00 16.17 -6.09
C TYR A 72 -0.25 15.36 -5.76
N TRP A 73 -0.08 14.42 -4.84
CA TRP A 73 -1.19 13.61 -4.36
C TRP A 73 -1.88 14.25 -3.16
N THR A 74 -3.15 14.61 -3.34
CA THR A 74 -4.01 15.05 -2.24
C THR A 74 -4.26 13.90 -1.24
N PRO A 75 -4.61 14.20 0.02
CA PRO A 75 -5.01 13.16 0.98
C PRO A 75 -6.15 12.27 0.49
N HIS A 76 -7.10 12.84 -0.26
CA HIS A 76 -8.22 12.09 -0.83
C HIS A 76 -7.73 11.04 -1.85
N GLU A 77 -6.84 11.43 -2.77
CA GLU A 77 -6.32 10.54 -3.81
C GLU A 77 -5.46 9.42 -3.23
N LYS A 78 -4.65 9.74 -2.22
CA LYS A 78 -3.92 8.74 -1.43
C LYS A 78 -4.88 7.71 -0.84
N ASN A 79 -5.97 8.17 -0.22
CA ASN A 79 -6.97 7.27 0.38
C ASN A 79 -7.69 6.43 -0.69
N VAL A 80 -8.02 7.02 -1.85
CA VAL A 80 -8.66 6.28 -2.95
C VAL A 80 -7.78 5.13 -3.42
N VAL A 81 -6.49 5.37 -3.65
CA VAL A 81 -5.55 4.31 -4.09
C VAL A 81 -5.30 3.31 -2.98
N HIS A 82 -5.12 3.77 -1.73
CA HIS A 82 -4.99 2.91 -0.56
C HIS A 82 -6.16 1.93 -0.46
N ASP A 83 -7.39 2.43 -0.53
CA ASP A 83 -8.60 1.63 -0.43
C ASP A 83 -8.70 0.60 -1.56
N LYS A 84 -8.36 0.99 -2.80
CA LYS A 84 -8.34 0.03 -3.92
C LYS A 84 -7.33 -1.10 -3.67
N LEU A 85 -6.13 -0.76 -3.20
CA LEU A 85 -5.11 -1.76 -2.84
C LEU A 85 -5.58 -2.68 -1.70
N VAL A 86 -6.23 -2.14 -0.67
CA VAL A 86 -6.79 -2.93 0.45
C VAL A 86 -7.92 -3.85 -0.02
N ARG A 87 -8.81 -3.38 -0.90
CA ARG A 87 -9.89 -4.20 -1.47
C ARG A 87 -9.32 -5.35 -2.32
N ALA A 88 -8.33 -5.07 -3.16
CA ALA A 88 -7.65 -6.08 -3.98
C ALA A 88 -6.96 -7.15 -3.11
N GLU A 89 -6.29 -6.73 -2.03
CA GLU A 89 -5.66 -7.62 -1.06
C GLU A 89 -6.68 -8.55 -0.38
N LYS A 90 -7.81 -8.00 0.08
CA LYS A 90 -8.91 -8.78 0.66
C LYS A 90 -9.52 -9.76 -0.36
N ARG A 91 -9.65 -9.36 -1.63
CA ARG A 91 -10.17 -10.24 -2.69
C ARG A 91 -9.22 -11.40 -2.98
N LEU A 92 -7.93 -11.12 -3.15
CA LEU A 92 -6.89 -12.15 -3.32
C LEU A 92 -6.87 -13.14 -2.15
N SER A 93 -6.97 -12.63 -0.91
CA SER A 93 -7.03 -13.50 0.28
C SER A 93 -8.21 -14.46 0.21
N ARG A 94 -9.40 -13.95 -0.13
CA ARG A 94 -10.61 -14.78 -0.28
C ARG A 94 -10.47 -15.85 -1.36
N TYR A 95 -9.94 -15.52 -2.53
CA TYR A 95 -9.75 -16.51 -3.60
C TYR A 95 -8.73 -17.58 -3.22
N LYS A 96 -7.65 -17.22 -2.52
CA LYS A 96 -6.68 -18.21 -2.02
C LYS A 96 -7.26 -19.18 -0.99
N THR A 97 -8.31 -18.78 -0.27
CA THR A 97 -8.97 -19.60 0.76
C THR A 97 -10.26 -20.25 0.26
N ASN A 98 -10.84 -19.76 -0.84
CA ASN A 98 -12.02 -20.37 -1.44
C ASN A 98 -11.59 -21.66 -2.12
N SER A 99 -12.08 -22.78 -1.60
CA SER A 99 -11.97 -24.10 -2.21
C SER A 99 -12.93 -24.26 -3.40
N GLU A 100 -13.07 -23.23 -4.26
CA GLU A 100 -13.77 -23.38 -5.55
C GLU A 100 -12.88 -24.19 -6.48
N VAL A 101 -12.77 -25.49 -6.18
CA VAL A 101 -12.34 -26.52 -7.12
C VAL A 101 -13.52 -26.73 -8.05
N TYR A 102 -13.44 -26.22 -9.28
CA TYR A 102 -14.37 -26.57 -10.37
C TYR A 102 -13.99 -27.92 -10.96
#